data_AF-A0A142XAX0-F1
#
_entry.id   AF-A0A142XAX0-F1
#
_cell.length_a   1.000
_cell.length_b   1.000
_cell.length_c   1.000
_cell.angle_alpha   90.00
_cell.angle_beta   90.00
_cell.angle_gamma   90.00
#
_symmetry.space_group_name_H-M   'P 1'
#
loop_
_entity.id
_entity.type
_entity.pdbx_description
1 polymer ?
#
loop_
_entity_poly.entity_id
_entity_poly.type
_entity_poly.pdbx_seq_one_letter_code
_entity_poly.pdbx_strand_id
1 'polypeptide(L)' 'MKKAVAVIGAVFYLVSPVDLVPDVIPIIGWLDDIGVLALLANYLAKKPEEQPTK' A
#
# COMPACT_ATOMS: atom_id res chain seq x y z
N MET A 1 10.86 9.31 7.32
CA MET A 1 9.78 10.05 6.63
C MET A 1 9.13 9.26 5.50
N LYS A 2 9.88 8.71 4.51
CA LYS A 2 9.31 7.97 3.35
C LYS A 2 8.37 6.80 3.72
N LYS A 3 8.71 6.00 4.75
CA LYS A 3 7.85 4.92 5.27
C LYS A 3 6.52 5.41 5.87
N ALA A 4 6.55 6.53 6.61
CA ALA A 4 5.34 7.12 7.18
C ALA A 4 4.39 7.65 6.09
N VAL A 5 4.94 8.27 5.04
CA VAL A 5 4.16 8.72 3.88
C VAL A 5 3.50 7.55 3.17
N ALA A 6 4.22 6.43 3.00
CA ALA A 6 3.64 5.22 2.39
C ALA A 6 2.49 4.63 3.22
N VAL A 7 2.63 4.58 4.55
CA VAL A 7 1.56 4.12 5.45
C VAL A 7 0.35 5.05 5.37
N ILE A 8 0.55 6.36 5.43
CA ILE A 8 -0.53 7.34 5.33
C ILE A 8 -1.25 7.20 3.97
N GLY A 9 -0.51 7.10 2.87
CA GLY A 9 -1.09 6.93 1.53
C GLY A 9 -1.91 5.64 1.40
N ALA A 10 -1.44 4.52 1.98
CA ALA A 10 -2.18 3.27 1.98
C ALA A 10 -3.49 3.35 2.80
N VAL A 11 -3.46 4.00 3.97
CA VAL A 11 -4.67 4.21 4.78
C VAL A 11 -5.67 5.08 4.04
N PHE A 12 -5.21 6.15 3.37
CA PHE A 12 -6.09 7.00 2.55
C PHE A 12 -6.71 6.24 1.38
N TYR A 13 -5.96 5.33 0.75
CA TYR A 13 -6.47 4.48 -0.33
C TYR A 13 -7.59 3.57 0.17
N LEU A 14 -7.37 2.83 1.27
CA LEU A 14 -8.36 1.89 1.84
C LEU A 14 -9.67 2.53 2.33
N VAL A 15 -9.70 3.85 2.55
CA VAL A 15 -10.89 4.59 2.99
C VAL A 15 -11.40 5.56 1.92
N SER A 16 -10.74 5.59 0.75
CA SER A 16 -11.12 6.45 -0.36
C SER A 16 -12.41 5.93 -0.98
N PRO A 17 -13.45 6.75 -1.17
CA PRO A 17 -14.65 6.35 -1.91
C PRO A 17 -14.42 6.24 -3.43
N VAL A 18 -13.18 6.44 -3.87
CA VAL A 18 -12.72 6.34 -5.25
C VAL A 18 -11.86 5.09 -5.35
N ASP A 19 -12.50 3.94 -5.51
CA ASP A 19 -11.83 2.67 -5.74
C ASP A 19 -11.60 2.43 -7.23
N LEU A 20 -10.49 1.76 -7.56
CA LEU A 20 -10.15 1.38 -8.92
C LEU A 20 -11.15 0.33 -9.47
N VAL A 21 -11.75 -0.45 -8.56
CA VAL A 21 -12.81 -1.41 -8.84
C VAL A 21 -14.02 -1.03 -7.98
N PRO A 22 -15.19 -0.75 -8.58
CA PRO A 22 -16.38 -0.43 -7.81
C PRO A 22 -16.74 -1.59 -6.88
N ASP A 23 -17.00 -1.28 -5.60
CA ASP A 23 -17.51 -2.18 -4.55
C ASP A 23 -18.79 -2.97 -4.91
N VAL A 24 -19.37 -2.69 -6.09
CA VAL A 24 -20.49 -3.39 -6.70
C VAL A 24 -20.22 -4.88 -6.96
N ILE A 25 -18.95 -5.29 -7.11
CA ILE A 25 -18.59 -6.69 -7.32
C ILE A 25 -17.93 -7.25 -6.06
N PRO A 26 -18.70 -7.84 -5.12
CA PRO A 26 -18.13 -8.50 -3.96
C PRO A 26 -17.11 -9.54 -4.42
N ILE A 27 -15.97 -9.65 -3.71
CA ILE A 27 -14.76 -10.45 -4.02
C ILE A 27 -13.75 -9.74 -4.93
N ILE A 28 -14.16 -9.07 -6.02
CA ILE A 28 -13.20 -8.42 -6.93
C ILE A 28 -12.70 -7.09 -6.37
N GLY A 29 -13.57 -6.32 -5.69
CA GLY A 29 -13.19 -5.06 -5.04
C GLY A 29 -12.25 -5.20 -3.84
N TRP A 30 -11.89 -6.43 -3.42
CA TRP A 30 -10.89 -6.65 -2.36
C TRP A 30 -9.50 -7.01 -2.90
N LEU A 31 -9.41 -7.30 -4.21
CA LEU A 31 -8.17 -7.77 -4.80
C LEU A 31 -7.13 -6.66 -4.89
N ASP A 32 -7.56 -5.43 -5.17
CA ASP A 32 -6.71 -4.25 -5.22
C ASP A 32 -6.26 -3.81 -3.82
N ASP A 33 -7.12 -3.89 -2.80
CA ASP A 33 -6.74 -3.68 -1.39
C ASP A 33 -5.63 -4.64 -0.93
N ILE A 34 -5.78 -5.93 -1.25
CA ILE A 34 -4.76 -6.95 -0.97
C ILE A 34 -3.45 -6.61 -1.69
N GLY A 35 -3.53 -6.11 -2.93
CA GLY A 35 -2.36 -5.66 -3.69
C GLY A 35 -1.64 -4.49 -3.01
N VAL A 36 -2.38 -3.47 -2.57
CA VAL A 36 -1.82 -2.29 -1.87
C VAL A 36 -1.18 -2.70 -0.54
N LEU A 37 -1.82 -3.56 0.24
CA LEU A 37 -1.28 -4.08 1.50
C LEU A 37 -0.01 -4.92 1.27
N ALA A 38 0.01 -5.78 0.25
CA ALA A 38 1.19 -6.58 -0.09
C ALA A 38 2.38 -5.71 -0.51
N LEU A 39 2.14 -4.66 -1.30
CA LEU A 39 3.18 -3.70 -1.71
C LEU A 39 3.70 -2.90 -0.51
N LEU A 40 2.82 -2.44 0.36
CA LEU A 40 3.20 -1.74 1.59
C LEU A 40 4.03 -2.65 2.50
N ALA A 41 3.60 -3.90 2.70
CA ALA A 41 4.33 -4.87 3.51
C ALA A 41 5.75 -5.10 2.97
N ASN A 42 5.90 -5.30 1.65
CA ASN A 42 7.22 -5.44 1.01
C ASN A 42 8.08 -4.17 1.19
N TYR A 43 7.49 -2.99 1.01
CA TYR A 43 8.19 -1.72 1.16
C TYR A 43 8.67 -1.48 2.60
N LEU A 44 7.88 -1.88 3.60
CA LEU A 44 8.24 -1.78 5.01
C LEU A 44 9.27 -2.83 5.42
N ALA A 45 9.15 -4.06 4.90
CA ALA A 45 10.05 -5.19 5.15
C ALA A 45 11.42 -5.01 4.49
N LYS A 46 11.53 -4.18 3.44
CA LYS A 46 12.83 -3.80 2.88
C LYS A 46 13.64 -3.13 3.99
N LYS A 47 14.72 -3.80 4.40
CA LYS A 47 15.73 -3.20 5.27
C LYS A 47 16.19 -1.89 4.62
N PRO A 48 16.45 -0.83 5.41
CA PRO A 48 17.11 0.34 4.86
C PRO A 48 18.37 -0.18 4.17
N GLU A 49 18.49 0.09 2.86
CA GLU A 49 19.71 -0.21 2.13
C GLU A 49 20.85 0.31 2.98
N GLU A 50 21.74 -0.60 3.39
CA GLU A 50 23.01 -0.24 3.98
C GLU A 50 23.66 0.63 2.90
N GLN A 51 23.61 1.95 3.11
CA GLN A 51 24.22 2.89 2.19
C GLN A 51 25.67 2.44 2.08
N PRO A 52 26.17 2.06 0.89
CA PRO A 52 27.57 1.70 0.77
C PRO A 52 28.34 2.93 1.24
N THR A 53 29.08 2.77 2.34
CA THR A 53 29.89 3.83 2.94
C THR A 53 30.76 4.44 1.85
N LYS A 54 30.36 5.62 1.36
CA LYS A 54 31.24 6.54 0.66
C LYS A 54 30.70 7.95 0.73
#